data_AF-A0A382TB79-F1
#
_entry.id   AF-A0A382TB79-F1
#
_cell.length_a   1.000
_cell.length_b   1.000
_cell.length_c   1.000
_cell.angle_alpha   90.00
_cell.angle_beta   90.00
_cell.angle_gamma   90.00
#
_symmetry.space_group_name_H-M   'P 1'
#
loop_
_entity.id
_entity.type
_entity.pdbx_description
1 polymer ?
#
loop_
_entity_poly.entity_id
_entity_poly.type
_entity_poly.pdbx_seq_one_letter_code
_entity_poly.pdbx_strand_id
1 'polypeptide(L)'
;MQQNNSGDGVLDIPPGTKLRLEESAAVEELFSNLVDEAAELRGDTTPTRNTLRNSIGRHLEWAGADITYEAAIPTQEHQGPEKIFDIVANEDDWLRIVEIKDTISSDELADMQNLLPQLRTSGIEGKLYLATDIFNGFDLVSGRLRDTVSRLMSEEGMGVILADEL
;
A
#
# COMPACT_ATOMS: atom_id res chain seq x y z
N MET A 1 -7.42 5.69 22.00
CA MET A 1 -6.18 5.07 21.51
C MET A 1 -6.63 3.92 20.63
N GLN A 2 -6.55 4.08 19.31
CA GLN A 2 -6.86 2.98 18.39
C GLN A 2 -5.71 1.98 18.47
N GLN A 3 -6.02 0.74 18.82
CA GLN A 3 -5.09 -0.37 18.70
C GLN A 3 -4.96 -0.66 17.20
N ASN A 4 -3.75 -0.52 16.65
CA ASN A 4 -3.40 -1.15 15.39
C ASN A 4 -3.54 -2.66 15.63
N ASN A 5 -4.59 -3.27 15.10
CA ASN A 5 -4.76 -4.72 15.13
C ASN A 5 -3.71 -5.33 14.19
N SER A 6 -2.52 -5.59 14.73
CA SER A 6 -1.43 -6.34 14.08
C SER A 6 -1.70 -7.86 14.04
N GLY A 7 -2.95 -8.30 14.24
CA GLY A 7 -3.30 -9.73 14.30
C GLY A 7 -3.32 -10.46 12.97
N ASP A 8 -3.25 -9.75 11.84
CA ASP A 8 -3.51 -10.31 10.51
C ASP A 8 -2.30 -10.28 9.57
N GLY A 9 -1.11 -9.94 10.07
CA GLY A 9 0.09 -9.77 9.24
C GLY A 9 0.01 -8.57 8.27
N VAL A 10 -0.98 -7.68 8.42
CA VAL A 10 -1.16 -6.48 7.58
C VAL A 10 -0.89 -5.22 8.40
N LEU A 11 0.02 -4.37 7.90
CA LEU A 11 0.28 -3.03 8.39
C LEU A 11 -0.20 -2.01 7.34
N ASP A 12 -1.31 -1.35 7.65
CA ASP A 12 -1.87 -0.24 6.88
C ASP A 12 -1.30 1.10 7.38
N ILE A 13 -0.53 1.77 6.52
CA ILE A 13 0.14 3.02 6.80
C ILE A 13 -0.58 4.14 6.04
N PRO A 14 -1.29 5.05 6.75
CA PRO A 14 -2.13 6.02 6.09
C PRO A 14 -1.31 7.09 5.35
N PRO A 15 -1.88 7.69 4.29
CA PRO A 15 -1.31 8.84 3.60
C PRO A 15 -0.93 9.99 4.54
N GLY A 16 0.16 10.68 4.23
CA GLY A 16 0.71 11.75 5.06
C GLY A 16 1.62 11.28 6.21
N THR A 17 1.70 9.97 6.46
CA THR A 17 2.62 9.41 7.47
C THR A 17 4.07 9.66 7.07
N LYS A 18 4.86 10.20 8.01
CA LYS A 18 6.31 10.40 7.81
C LYS A 18 7.05 9.11 8.12
N LEU A 19 7.46 8.40 7.08
CA LEU A 19 8.33 7.24 7.18
C LEU A 19 9.80 7.68 7.22
N ARG A 20 10.29 8.01 8.42
CA ARG A 20 11.69 8.40 8.63
C ARG A 20 12.29 7.63 9.80
N LEU A 21 13.17 6.67 9.49
CA LEU A 21 13.91 5.90 10.50
C LEU A 21 14.78 6.82 11.38
N GLU A 22 15.52 7.74 10.76
CA GLU A 22 16.44 8.65 11.45
C GLU A 22 15.75 9.64 12.42
N GLU A 23 14.44 9.84 12.28
CA GLU A 23 13.66 10.78 13.10
C GLU A 23 12.66 10.09 14.05
N SER A 24 12.50 8.76 13.96
CA SER A 24 11.48 8.04 14.70
C SER A 24 11.89 6.60 15.04
N ALA A 25 12.40 6.42 16.26
CA ALA A 25 12.65 5.10 16.85
C ALA A 25 11.39 4.21 16.83
N ALA A 26 10.19 4.80 16.90
CA ALA A 26 8.94 4.08 16.85
C ALA A 26 8.66 3.47 15.46
N VAL A 27 9.13 4.10 14.37
CA VAL A 27 8.99 3.54 13.02
C VAL A 27 9.97 2.39 12.84
N GLU A 28 11.21 2.56 13.28
CA GLU A 28 12.21 1.48 13.23
C GLU A 28 11.76 0.25 14.03
N GLU A 29 11.34 0.45 15.28
CA GLU A 29 10.85 -0.61 16.16
C GLU A 29 9.61 -1.31 15.57
N LEU A 30 8.68 -0.56 14.97
CA LEU A 30 7.50 -1.14 14.32
C LEU A 30 7.90 -2.05 13.16
N PHE A 31 8.77 -1.58 12.26
CA PHE A 31 9.20 -2.39 11.11
C PHE A 31 10.02 -3.60 11.54
N SER A 32 10.95 -3.44 12.49
CA SER A 32 11.75 -4.53 13.02
C SER A 32 10.88 -5.62 13.66
N ASN A 33 9.95 -5.25 14.54
CA ASN A 33 9.07 -6.23 15.20
C ASN A 33 8.21 -6.99 14.18
N LEU A 34 7.66 -6.28 13.20
CA LEU A 34 6.79 -6.87 12.17
C LEU A 34 7.60 -7.85 11.28
N VAL A 35 8.80 -7.45 10.87
CA VAL A 35 9.70 -8.28 10.05
C VAL A 35 10.22 -9.50 10.82
N ASP A 36 10.57 -9.33 12.10
CA ASP A 36 11.04 -10.44 12.94
C ASP A 36 9.91 -11.47 13.15
N GLU A 37 8.69 -11.02 13.44
CA GLU A 37 7.52 -11.90 13.58
C GLU A 37 7.20 -12.66 12.28
N ALA A 38 7.20 -11.96 11.13
CA ALA A 38 7.02 -12.58 9.83
C ALA A 38 8.14 -13.59 9.50
N ALA A 39 9.40 -13.27 9.82
CA ALA A 39 10.53 -14.17 9.59
C ALA A 39 10.45 -15.44 10.42
N GLU A 40 10.03 -15.36 11.69
CA GLU A 40 9.85 -16.53 12.56
C GLU A 40 8.75 -17.47 12.07
N LEU A 41 7.67 -16.92 11.52
CA LEU A 41 6.49 -17.71 11.15
C LEU A 41 6.54 -18.23 9.70
N ARG A 42 7.08 -17.45 8.77
CA ARG A 42 7.01 -17.69 7.32
C ARG A 42 8.18 -18.52 6.77
N GLY A 43 9.33 -18.48 7.44
CA GLY A 43 10.57 -19.09 6.95
C GLY A 43 10.96 -18.58 5.55
N ASP A 44 11.26 -19.48 4.63
CA ASP A 44 11.70 -19.16 3.25
C ASP A 44 10.53 -18.96 2.25
N THR A 45 9.28 -18.96 2.71
CA THR A 45 8.13 -18.81 1.81
C THR A 45 7.99 -17.35 1.38
N THR A 46 7.86 -17.09 0.08
CA THR A 46 7.55 -15.74 -0.44
C THR A 46 6.08 -15.69 -0.85
N PRO A 47 5.28 -14.78 -0.29
CA PRO A 47 3.91 -14.53 -0.72
C PRO A 47 3.85 -14.23 -2.21
N THR A 48 2.77 -14.67 -2.85
CA THR A 48 2.49 -14.31 -4.23
C THR A 48 1.66 -13.03 -4.26
N ARG A 49 1.66 -12.31 -5.39
CA ARG A 49 0.74 -11.18 -5.61
C ARG A 49 -0.71 -11.52 -5.25
N ASN A 50 -1.18 -12.71 -5.64
CA ASN A 50 -2.55 -13.16 -5.37
C ASN A 50 -2.81 -13.37 -3.88
N THR A 51 -1.83 -13.88 -3.13
CA THR A 51 -2.01 -14.12 -1.71
C THR A 51 -1.94 -12.83 -0.91
N LEU A 52 -1.03 -11.92 -1.25
CA LEU A 52 -1.04 -10.54 -0.73
C LEU A 52 -2.38 -9.85 -1.02
N ARG A 53 -2.90 -9.97 -2.24
CA ARG A 53 -4.19 -9.38 -2.63
C ARG A 53 -5.34 -9.89 -1.76
N ASN A 54 -5.39 -11.18 -1.52
CA ASN A 54 -6.43 -11.80 -0.71
C ASN A 54 -6.30 -11.40 0.77
N SER A 55 -5.08 -11.35 1.30
CA SER A 55 -4.80 -10.92 2.68
C SER A 55 -5.24 -9.47 2.91
N ILE A 56 -4.79 -8.56 2.04
CA ILE A 56 -5.15 -7.13 2.09
C ILE A 56 -6.66 -6.94 1.90
N GLY A 57 -7.26 -7.61 0.91
CA GLY A 57 -8.70 -7.50 0.68
C GLY A 57 -9.50 -7.92 1.91
N ARG A 58 -9.16 -9.04 2.54
CA ARG A 58 -9.81 -9.51 3.77
C ARG A 58 -9.64 -8.52 4.93
N HIS A 59 -8.44 -7.96 5.09
CA HIS A 59 -8.19 -6.94 6.10
C HIS A 59 -9.10 -5.71 5.92
N LEU A 60 -9.25 -5.24 4.69
CA LEU A 60 -10.12 -4.11 4.36
C LEU A 60 -11.62 -4.46 4.52
N GLU A 61 -12.05 -5.68 4.14
CA GLU A 61 -13.42 -6.16 4.41
C GLU A 61 -13.73 -6.18 5.91
N TRP A 62 -12.79 -6.64 6.74
CA TRP A 62 -12.94 -6.64 8.20
C TRP A 62 -12.98 -5.24 8.79
N ALA A 63 -12.33 -4.27 8.16
CA ALA A 63 -12.45 -2.85 8.48
C ALA A 63 -13.80 -2.24 8.04
N GLY A 64 -14.63 -2.99 7.29
CA GLY A 64 -15.96 -2.60 6.86
C GLY A 64 -16.04 -2.05 5.43
N ALA A 65 -14.96 -2.15 4.65
CA ALA A 65 -14.95 -1.69 3.26
C ALA A 65 -15.64 -2.70 2.32
N ASP A 66 -16.26 -2.19 1.25
CA ASP A 66 -16.75 -3.01 0.14
C ASP A 66 -15.64 -3.17 -0.91
N ILE A 67 -15.26 -4.40 -1.23
CA ILE A 67 -14.06 -4.71 -2.03
C ILE A 67 -14.42 -5.17 -3.43
N THR A 68 -13.80 -4.54 -4.43
CA THR A 68 -13.74 -5.05 -5.80
C THR A 68 -12.31 -5.38 -6.17
N TYR A 69 -12.07 -6.63 -6.58
CA TYR A 69 -10.78 -7.08 -7.11
C TYR A 69 -10.70 -6.83 -8.62
N GLU A 70 -9.50 -6.52 -9.12
CA GLU A 70 -9.25 -6.33 -10.56
C GLU A 70 -10.21 -5.32 -11.20
N ALA A 71 -10.41 -4.19 -10.52
CA ALA A 71 -11.37 -3.17 -10.95
C ALA A 71 -10.73 -2.20 -11.94
N ALA A 72 -11.43 -1.97 -13.05
CA ALA A 72 -11.15 -0.84 -13.93
C ALA A 72 -11.77 0.43 -13.32
N ILE A 73 -10.97 1.49 -13.19
CA ILE A 73 -11.48 2.80 -12.80
C ILE A 73 -11.53 3.68 -14.05
N PRO A 74 -12.72 4.13 -14.48
CA PRO A 74 -12.85 4.98 -15.64
C PRO A 74 -12.26 6.36 -15.34
N THR A 75 -11.16 6.72 -16.00
CA THR A 75 -10.57 8.06 -15.92
C THR A 75 -11.11 8.91 -17.08
N GLN A 76 -11.61 10.11 -16.78
CA GLN A 76 -12.36 10.93 -17.74
C GLN A 76 -11.56 11.38 -18.98
N GLU A 77 -10.23 11.26 -18.95
CA GLU A 77 -9.34 11.82 -19.98
C GLU A 77 -8.50 10.77 -20.75
N HIS A 78 -8.61 9.47 -20.45
CA HIS A 78 -7.75 8.48 -21.12
C HIS A 78 -8.29 8.02 -22.48
N GLN A 79 -7.58 8.38 -23.55
CA GLN A 79 -7.61 7.69 -24.85
C GLN A 79 -6.63 6.49 -24.85
N GLY A 80 -6.73 5.62 -23.85
CA GLY A 80 -5.87 4.46 -23.66
C GLY A 80 -6.64 3.28 -23.05
N PRO A 81 -6.04 2.08 -22.97
CA PRO A 81 -6.66 0.96 -22.27
C PRO A 81 -6.93 1.34 -20.81
N GLU A 82 -8.12 1.00 -20.31
CA GLU A 82 -8.47 1.22 -18.91
C GLU A 82 -7.47 0.48 -18.00
N LYS A 83 -6.87 1.22 -17.06
CA LYS A 83 -5.98 0.63 -16.06
C LYS A 83 -6.84 -0.20 -15.09
N ILE A 84 -6.43 -1.45 -14.92
CA ILE A 84 -7.02 -2.37 -13.94
C ILE A 84 -6.16 -2.29 -12.67
N PHE A 85 -6.82 -2.03 -11.54
CA PHE A 85 -6.23 -1.96 -10.21
C PHE A 85 -6.45 -3.27 -9.45
N ASP A 86 -5.50 -3.67 -8.60
CA ASP A 86 -5.59 -4.96 -7.90
C ASP A 86 -6.78 -5.02 -6.94
N ILE A 87 -6.99 -3.95 -6.17
CA ILE A 87 -8.08 -3.81 -5.21
C ILE A 87 -8.62 -2.38 -5.25
N VAL A 88 -9.93 -2.24 -5.30
CA VAL A 88 -10.63 -0.99 -5.01
C VAL A 88 -11.56 -1.25 -3.83
N ALA A 89 -11.28 -0.58 -2.71
CA ALA A 89 -12.08 -0.66 -1.51
C ALA A 89 -12.88 0.63 -1.34
N ASN A 90 -14.19 0.51 -1.20
CA ASN A 90 -15.07 1.62 -0.94
C ASN A 90 -15.34 1.74 0.57
N GLU A 91 -14.93 2.85 1.17
CA GLU A 91 -15.19 3.21 2.56
C GLU A 91 -16.07 4.46 2.58
N ASP A 92 -17.38 4.27 2.78
CA ASP A 92 -18.40 5.32 2.76
C ASP A 92 -18.39 6.18 1.47
N ASP A 93 -17.63 7.28 1.48
CA ASP A 93 -17.56 8.29 0.42
C ASP A 93 -16.18 8.37 -0.25
N TRP A 94 -15.23 7.51 0.11
CA TRP A 94 -13.89 7.53 -0.47
C TRP A 94 -13.38 6.15 -0.89
N LEU A 95 -12.61 6.13 -1.99
CA LEU A 95 -12.01 4.90 -2.49
C LEU A 95 -10.56 4.75 -2.01
N ARG A 96 -10.21 3.58 -1.49
CA ARG A 96 -8.81 3.11 -1.43
C ARG A 96 -8.53 2.30 -2.67
N ILE A 97 -7.57 2.77 -3.45
CA ILE A 97 -7.17 2.14 -4.70
C ILE A 97 -5.80 1.54 -4.45
N VAL A 98 -5.70 0.22 -4.45
CA VAL A 98 -4.49 -0.50 -4.04
C VAL A 98 -3.81 -1.11 -5.27
N GLU A 99 -2.53 -0.82 -5.43
CA GLU A 99 -1.64 -1.47 -6.40
C GLU A 99 -0.61 -2.31 -5.65
N ILE A 100 -0.59 -3.60 -5.93
CA ILE A 100 0.35 -4.55 -5.33
C ILE A 100 1.60 -4.60 -6.19
N LYS A 101 2.76 -4.57 -5.56
CA LYS A 101 4.07 -4.66 -6.22
C LYS A 101 4.92 -5.72 -5.55
N ASP A 102 5.41 -6.66 -6.34
CA ASP A 102 6.28 -7.74 -5.86
C ASP A 102 7.67 -7.22 -5.47
N THR A 103 8.13 -6.17 -6.16
CA THR A 103 9.35 -5.41 -5.86
C THR A 103 9.10 -3.92 -6.05
N ILE A 104 9.82 -3.09 -5.30
CA ILE A 104 9.69 -1.64 -5.40
C ILE A 104 10.90 -1.09 -6.17
N SER A 105 10.63 -0.43 -7.30
CA SER A 105 11.66 0.20 -8.11
C SER A 105 11.30 1.66 -8.39
N SER A 106 12.29 2.44 -8.87
CA SER A 106 12.04 3.83 -9.29
C SER A 106 10.99 3.94 -10.40
N ASP A 107 10.97 2.96 -11.32
CA ASP A 107 10.03 2.94 -12.44
C ASP A 107 8.60 2.66 -11.94
N GLU A 108 8.45 1.72 -11.01
CA GLU A 108 7.15 1.43 -10.37
C GLU A 108 6.61 2.64 -9.60
N LEU A 109 7.48 3.36 -8.87
CA LEU A 109 7.09 4.59 -8.17
C LEU A 109 6.74 5.73 -9.13
N ALA A 110 7.42 5.82 -10.28
CA ALA A 110 7.09 6.80 -11.32
C ALA A 110 5.72 6.50 -11.95
N ASP A 111 5.41 5.23 -12.21
CA ASP A 111 4.10 4.80 -12.70
C ASP A 111 3.01 5.15 -11.69
N MET A 112 3.22 4.88 -10.40
CA MET A 112 2.29 5.30 -9.34
C MET A 112 2.10 6.82 -9.29
N GLN A 113 3.18 7.60 -9.41
CA GLN A 113 3.09 9.05 -9.47
C GLN A 113 2.25 9.53 -10.66
N ASN A 114 2.31 8.84 -11.79
CA ASN A 114 1.53 9.17 -12.98
C ASN A 114 0.04 8.81 -12.86
N LEU A 115 -0.32 7.87 -11.98
CA LEU A 115 -1.71 7.49 -11.71
C LEU A 115 -2.43 8.52 -10.82
N LEU A 116 -1.73 9.16 -9.88
CA LEU A 116 -2.31 10.09 -8.92
C LEU A 116 -3.08 11.26 -9.59
N PRO A 117 -2.55 11.97 -10.61
CA PRO A 117 -3.30 13.00 -11.32
C PRO A 117 -4.53 12.46 -12.04
N GLN A 118 -4.47 11.25 -12.59
CA GLN A 118 -5.58 10.65 -13.36
C GLN A 118 -6.76 10.32 -12.45
N LEU A 119 -6.47 9.84 -11.24
CA LEU A 119 -7.49 9.62 -10.21
C LEU A 119 -8.13 10.95 -9.80
N ARG A 120 -7.34 12.01 -9.61
CA ARG A 120 -7.85 13.35 -9.29
C ARG A 120 -8.76 13.91 -10.40
N THR A 121 -8.41 13.75 -11.68
CA THR A 121 -9.23 14.27 -12.80
C THR A 121 -10.48 13.43 -13.08
N SER A 122 -10.54 12.18 -12.62
CA SER A 122 -11.72 11.33 -12.78
C SER A 122 -12.94 11.76 -11.96
N GLY A 123 -12.76 12.70 -11.01
CA GLY A 123 -13.80 13.12 -10.06
C GLY A 123 -14.04 12.10 -8.95
N ILE A 124 -13.19 11.08 -8.85
CA ILE A 124 -13.22 10.08 -7.79
C ILE A 124 -12.46 10.62 -6.59
N GLU A 125 -13.16 10.74 -5.47
CA GLU A 125 -12.51 10.97 -4.18
C GLU A 125 -11.88 9.66 -3.71
N GLY A 126 -10.57 9.53 -3.92
CA GLY A 126 -9.85 8.33 -3.56
C GLY A 126 -8.36 8.56 -3.34
N LYS A 127 -7.73 7.60 -2.68
CA LYS A 127 -6.29 7.61 -2.41
C LYS A 127 -5.64 6.33 -2.92
N LEU A 128 -4.49 6.50 -3.55
CA LEU A 128 -3.68 5.39 -4.07
C LEU A 128 -2.83 4.81 -2.93
N TYR A 129 -2.81 3.49 -2.81
CA TYR A 129 -2.00 2.75 -1.86
C TYR A 129 -1.01 1.86 -2.61
N LEU A 130 0.26 1.95 -2.22
CA LEU A 130 1.28 0.98 -2.60
C LEU A 130 1.21 -0.20 -1.64
N ALA A 131 0.86 -1.38 -2.15
CA ALA A 131 0.89 -2.61 -1.38
C ALA A 131 2.08 -3.48 -1.75
N THR A 132 2.73 -4.10 -0.76
CA THR A 132 3.83 -5.03 -1.00
C THR A 132 4.05 -5.98 0.17
N ASP A 133 4.93 -6.96 -0.02
CA ASP A 133 5.40 -7.84 1.05
C ASP A 133 6.03 -7.01 2.17
N ILE A 134 5.73 -7.38 3.42
CA ILE A 134 6.34 -6.82 4.62
C ILE A 134 7.87 -6.72 4.56
N PHE A 135 8.57 -7.69 3.95
CA PHE A 135 10.03 -7.66 3.85
C PHE A 135 10.54 -6.57 2.90
N ASN A 136 9.72 -6.10 1.96
CA ASN A 136 10.04 -4.94 1.13
C ASN A 136 9.83 -3.61 1.90
N GLY A 137 9.27 -3.65 3.10
CA GLY A 137 9.03 -2.47 3.93
C GLY A 137 10.29 -1.65 4.21
N PHE A 138 11.44 -2.31 4.41
CA PHE A 138 12.70 -1.62 4.63
C PHE A 138 13.15 -0.80 3.41
N ASP A 139 12.87 -1.25 2.18
CA ASP A 139 13.22 -0.52 0.96
C ASP A 139 12.38 0.77 0.78
N LEU A 140 11.22 0.85 1.43
CA LEU A 140 10.36 2.04 1.42
C LEU A 140 10.86 3.13 2.37
N VAL A 141 11.50 2.73 3.48
CA VAL A 141 11.89 3.64 4.57
C VAL A 141 13.40 3.90 4.63
N SER A 142 14.18 3.11 3.90
CA SER A 142 15.63 3.19 3.82
C SER A 142 16.13 3.18 2.37
N GLY A 143 17.37 3.62 2.14
CA GLY A 143 17.98 3.55 0.81
C GLY A 143 17.53 4.64 -0.18
N ARG A 144 17.64 4.33 -1.48
CA ARG A 144 17.53 5.32 -2.59
C ARG A 144 16.10 5.74 -2.91
N LEU A 145 15.10 4.92 -2.56
CA LEU A 145 13.70 5.17 -2.88
C LEU A 145 12.97 5.97 -1.81
N ARG A 146 13.52 6.01 -0.58
CA ARG A 146 12.97 6.69 0.59
C ARG A 146 12.45 8.09 0.30
N ASP A 147 13.27 8.93 -0.32
CA ASP A 147 12.90 10.34 -0.53
C ASP A 147 11.72 10.47 -1.52
N THR A 148 11.65 9.59 -2.52
CA THR A 148 10.53 9.50 -3.45
C THR A 148 9.27 9.01 -2.75
N VAL A 149 9.34 7.90 -2.00
CA VAL A 149 8.20 7.36 -1.24
C VAL A 149 7.69 8.39 -0.23
N SER A 150 8.59 9.01 0.54
CA SER A 150 8.24 10.05 1.51
C SER A 150 7.54 11.24 0.85
N ARG A 151 7.99 11.67 -0.33
CA ARG A 151 7.33 12.74 -1.09
C ARG A 151 5.93 12.32 -1.55
N LEU A 152 5.80 11.13 -2.15
CA LEU A 152 4.50 10.61 -2.60
C LEU A 152 3.49 10.48 -1.46
N MET A 153 3.95 10.03 -0.28
CA MET A 153 3.08 9.91 0.89
C MET A 153 2.68 11.26 1.47
N SER A 154 3.63 12.19 1.61
CA SER A 154 3.39 13.46 2.32
C SER A 154 2.76 14.56 1.46
N GLU A 155 3.10 14.61 0.17
CA GLU A 155 2.66 15.66 -0.74
C GLU A 155 1.54 15.19 -1.66
N GLU A 156 1.57 13.93 -2.11
CA GLU A 156 0.64 13.45 -3.14
C GLU A 156 -0.50 12.59 -2.58
N GLY A 157 -0.48 12.30 -1.27
CA GLY A 157 -1.55 11.57 -0.59
C GLY A 157 -1.54 10.06 -0.85
N MET A 158 -0.38 9.49 -1.17
CA MET A 158 -0.19 8.05 -1.30
C MET A 158 -0.14 7.36 0.08
N GLY A 159 -0.76 6.19 0.23
CA GLY A 159 -0.64 5.33 1.39
C GLY A 159 0.25 4.12 1.12
N VAL A 160 0.58 3.36 2.16
CA VAL A 160 1.36 2.13 2.03
C VAL A 160 0.66 1.02 2.80
N ILE A 161 0.58 -0.18 2.22
CA ILE A 161 0.11 -1.38 2.91
C ILE A 161 1.23 -2.41 2.83
N LEU A 162 1.74 -2.83 3.99
CA LEU A 162 2.64 -3.96 4.08
C LEU A 162 1.83 -5.16 4.50
N ALA A 163 1.96 -6.26 3.78
CA ALA A 163 1.22 -7.47 4.09
C ALA A 163 2.15 -8.66 4.13
N ASP A 164 1.85 -9.54 5.07
CA ASP A 164 2.33 -10.91 5.11
C ASP A 164 1.15 -11.87 4.93
N GLU A 165 1.45 -13.08 4.47
CA GLU A 165 0.52 -14.20 4.51
C GLU A 165 1.03 -15.21 5.54
N LEU A 166 0.27 -15.35 6.63
CA LEU A 166 0.42 -16.38 7.66
C LEU A 166 -0.69 -17.43 7.54
#